data_AF-A0A933BXQ2-F1
#
_entry.id   AF-A0A933BXQ2-F1
#
_cell.length_a   1.000
_cell.length_b   1.000
_cell.length_c   1.000
_cell.angle_alpha   90.00
_cell.angle_beta   90.00
_cell.angle_gamma   90.00
#
_symmetry.space_group_name_H-M   'P 1'
#
loop_
_entity.id
_entity.type
_entity.pdbx_description
1 polymer ?
#
loop_
_entity_poly.entity_id
_entity_poly.type
_entity_poly.pdbx_seq_one_letter_code
_entity_poly.pdbx_strand_id
1 'polypeptide(L)' 'MTCAFCGREFEEDRGQPACQQCPLGADCRAVRCPYCGYENPVPPPWLVKLRHWLVPHDAH' A
#
# COMPACT_ATOMS: atom_id res chain seq x y z
N MET A 1 4.94 4.86 -2.77
CA MET A 1 3.49 4.66 -2.56
C MET A 1 2.95 5.76 -1.67
N THR A 2 1.66 6.10 -1.77
CA THR A 2 1.03 7.17 -0.96
C THR A 2 0.18 6.57 0.16
N CYS A 3 0.33 7.10 1.38
CA CYS A 3 -0.48 6.67 2.53
C CYS A 3 -1.93 7.13 2.36
N ALA A 4 -2.90 6.22 2.42
CA ALA A 4 -4.32 6.54 2.31
C ALA A 4 -4.87 7.34 3.50
N PHE A 5 -4.14 7.37 4.63
CA PHE A 5 -4.53 8.10 5.83
C PHE A 5 -3.88 9.48 5.93
N CYS A 6 -2.54 9.57 5.86
CA CYS A 6 -1.83 10.83 6.06
C CYS A 6 -1.39 11.52 4.75
N GLY A 7 -1.61 10.91 3.60
CA GLY A 7 -1.32 11.48 2.28
C GLY A 7 0.16 11.59 1.90
N ARG A 8 1.09 11.22 2.79
CA ARG A 8 2.53 11.28 2.50
C ARG A 8 2.96 10.15 1.57
N GLU A 9 3.87 10.48 0.66
CA GLU A 9 4.55 9.49 -0.18
C GLU A 9 5.74 8.89 0.56
N PHE A 10 5.94 7.59 0.40
CA PHE A 10 7.03 6.84 1.00
C PHE A 10 7.36 5.59 0.18
N GLU A 11 8.60 5.10 0.30
CA GLU A 11 8.99 3.79 -0.23
C GLU A 11 8.55 2.68 0.74
N GLU A 12 8.06 1.57 0.19
CA GLU A 12 7.68 0.42 1.01
C GLU A 12 8.91 -0.11 1.76
N ASP A 13 8.81 -0.16 3.09
CA ASP A 13 9.85 -0.70 3.96
C ASP A 13 9.26 -1.76 4.90
N ARG A 14 9.52 -3.03 4.58
CA ARG A 14 9.19 -4.19 5.44
C ARG A 14 10.26 -4.46 6.51
N GLY A 15 11.35 -3.69 6.52
CA GLY A 15 12.40 -3.71 7.55
C GLY A 15 11.95 -3.12 8.89
N GLN A 16 10.79 -2.47 8.96
CA GLN A 16 10.27 -1.90 10.19
C GLN A 16 10.15 -2.95 11.31
N PRO A 17 10.54 -2.63 12.57
CA PRO A 17 10.50 -3.58 13.68
C PRO A 17 9.15 -4.29 13.85
N ALA A 18 8.04 -3.55 13.65
CA ALA A 18 6.69 -4.09 13.72
C ALA A 18 6.44 -5.18 12.65
N CYS A 19 6.96 -5.02 11.44
CA CYS A 19 6.84 -6.01 10.37
C CYS A 19 7.71 -7.25 10.63
N GLN A 20 8.91 -7.05 11.18
CA GLN A 20 9.85 -8.13 11.51
C GLN A 20 9.36 -9.05 12.65
N GLN A 21 8.52 -8.51 13.54
CA GLN A 21 7.91 -9.25 14.65
C GLN A 21 6.51 -9.77 14.32
N CYS A 22 5.97 -9.46 13.14
CA CYS A 22 4.61 -9.83 12.76
C CYS A 22 4.56 -11.33 12.38
N PRO A 23 3.64 -12.13 12.95
CA PRO A 23 3.53 -13.55 12.62
C PRO A 23 3.14 -13.82 11.16
N LEU A 24 2.63 -12.81 10.45
CA LEU A 24 2.34 -12.91 9.01
C LEU A 24 3.59 -12.79 8.13
N GLY A 25 4.66 -12.17 8.62
CA GLY A 25 5.93 -12.00 7.91
C GLY A 25 5.78 -11.57 6.45
N ALA A 26 6.32 -12.38 5.53
CA ALA A 26 6.32 -12.13 4.10
C ALA A 26 4.91 -12.22 3.46
N ASP A 27 3.99 -12.98 4.04
CA ASP A 27 2.62 -13.18 3.52
C ASP A 27 1.68 -12.01 3.84
N CYS A 28 2.15 -11.02 4.61
CA CYS A 28 1.40 -9.81 4.89
C CYS A 28 1.09 -9.05 3.59
N ARG A 29 -0.20 -8.82 3.33
CA ARG A 29 -0.71 -8.03 2.18
C ARG A 29 -0.98 -6.57 2.55
N ALA A 30 -0.25 -6.04 3.52
CA ALA A 30 -0.33 -4.65 3.95
C ALA A 30 1.07 -4.04 4.09
N VAL A 31 1.14 -2.72 3.93
CA VAL A 31 2.36 -1.92 4.11
C VAL A 31 2.11 -0.85 5.15
N ARG A 32 2.91 -0.87 6.21
CA ARG A 32 2.83 0.11 7.30
C ARG A 32 3.51 1.42 6.89
N CYS A 33 2.79 2.53 7.02
CA CYS A 33 3.34 3.86 6.78
C CYS A 33 4.36 4.22 7.88
N PRO A 34 5.62 4.54 7.53
CA PRO A 34 6.66 4.84 8.52
C PRO A 34 6.40 6.16 9.26
N TYR A 35 5.55 7.03 8.71
CA TYR A 35 5.31 8.34 9.28
C TYR A 35 4.09 8.45 10.20
N CYS A 36 3.11 7.54 10.10
CA CYS A 36 1.90 7.60 10.93
C CYS A 36 1.45 6.23 11.44
N GLY A 37 2.10 5.14 11.02
CA GLY A 37 1.78 3.78 11.46
C GLY A 37 0.54 3.16 10.81
N TYR A 38 -0.16 3.86 9.92
CA TYR A 38 -1.33 3.31 9.22
C TYR A 38 -0.94 2.16 8.28
N GLU A 39 -1.71 1.08 8.28
CA GLU A 39 -1.49 -0.12 7.47
C GLU A 39 -2.26 -0.02 6.16
N ASN A 40 -1.54 0.27 5.08
CA ASN A 40 -2.10 0.44 3.75
C ASN A 40 -2.29 -0.95 3.12
N PRO A 41 -3.49 -1.30 2.63
CA PRO A 41 -3.70 -2.57 1.94
C PRO A 41 -2.95 -2.58 0.61
N VAL A 42 -2.25 -3.68 0.31
CA VAL A 42 -1.65 -3.89 -1.01
C VAL A 42 -2.74 -4.45 -1.92
N PRO A 43 -3.17 -3.72 -2.95
CA PRO A 43 -4.20 -4.21 -3.85
C PRO A 43 -3.69 -5.44 -4.62
N PRO A 44 -4.55 -6.44 -4.87
CA PRO A 44 -4.16 -7.59 -5.66
C PRO A 44 -3.81 -7.18 -7.09
N PRO A 45 -2.89 -7.89 -7.79
CA PRO A 45 -2.41 -7.49 -9.12
C PRO A 45 -3.52 -7.30 -10.17
N TRP A 46 -4.61 -8.07 -10.07
CA TRP A 46 -5.75 -7.94 -10.97
C TRP A 46 -6.48 -6.60 -10.80
N LEU A 47 -6.55 -6.07 -9.58
CA LEU A 47 -7.21 -4.80 -9.29
C LEU A 47 -6.36 -3.63 -9.81
N VAL A 48 -5.03 -3.74 -9.69
CA VAL A 48 -4.10 -2.77 -10.29
C VAL A 48 -4.27 -2.72 -11.81
N LYS A 49 -4.41 -3.88 -12.48
CA LYS A 49 -4.70 -3.95 -13.92
C LYS A 49 -6.06 -3.35 -14.27
N LEU A 50 -7.09 -3.61 -13.47
CA LEU A 50 -8.43 -3.08 -13.69
C LEU A 50 -8.48 -1.54 -13.54
N ARG A 51 -7.69 -0.96 -12.64
CA ARG A 51 -7.57 0.51 -12.53
C ARG A 51 -7.21 1.18 -13.85
N HIS A 52 -6.35 0.57 -14.65
CA HIS A 52 -5.98 1.11 -15.97
C HIS A 52 -7.15 1.09 -16.98
N TRP A 53 -8.18 0.28 -16.72
CA TRP A 53 -9.40 0.20 -17.53
C TRP A 53 -10.56 1.05 -16.96
N LEU A 54 -10.59 1.25 -15.64
CA LEU A 54 -11.67 1.93 -14.93
C LEU A 54 -11.47 3.43 -14.74
N VAL A 55 -10.27 3.98 -14.95
CA VAL A 55 -10.09 5.44 -15.01
C VAL A 55 -10.67 5.89 -16.36
N PRO A 56 -11.87 6.51 -16.40
CA PRO A 56 -12.47 6.93 -17.66
C PRO A 56 -11.58 7.99 -18.28
N HIS A 57 -11.43 7.92 -19.60
CA HIS A 57 -10.77 8.92 -20.42
C HIS A 57 -11.69 10.15 -20.61
N ASP A 58 -12.41 10.57 -19.57
CA ASP A 58 -13.36 11.68 -19.61
C ASP A 58 -12.80 12.84 -18.78
N ALA A 59 -11.73 13.42 -19.30
CA ALA A 59 -11.32 14.77 -18.98
C ALA A 59 -11.12 15.51 -20.29
N HIS A 60 -12.21 15.78 -21.01
CA HIS A 60 -12.36 16.93 -21.91
C HIS A 60 -13.85 17.22 -22.16
#